data_AF-A0A2V6L6I8-F1
#
_entry.id   AF-A0A2V6L6I8-F1
#
_cell.length_a   1.000
_cell.length_b   1.000
_cell.length_c   1.000
_cell.angle_alpha   90.00
_cell.angle_beta   90.00
_cell.angle_gamma   90.00
#
_symmetry.space_group_name_H-M   'P 1'
#
loop_
_entity.id
_entity.type
_entity.pdbx_description
1 polymer ?
#
loop_
_entity_poly.entity_id
_entity_poly.type
_entity_poly.pdbx_seq_one_letter_code
_entity_poly.pdbx_strand_id
1 'polypeptide(L)' 'VQVMDAEGFGNCTNTYECEAVCPAEISASFIAKLNREYARARLRASAGD' A
#
# COMPACT_ATOMS: atom_id res chain seq x y z
N VAL A 1 3.57 -0.73 8.02
CA VAL A 1 4.18 0.60 8.26
C VAL A 1 5.26 0.56 9.33
N GLN A 2 5.19 -0.32 10.34
CA GLN A 2 6.19 -0.38 11.43
C GLN A 2 7.67 -0.31 11.01
N VAL A 3 8.08 -1.05 9.98
CA VAL A 3 9.46 -0.97 9.44
C VAL A 3 9.72 0.40 8.82
N MET A 4 8.79 0.94 8.03
CA MET A 4 8.93 2.26 7.42
C MET A 4 8.90 3.39 8.46
N ASP A 5 8.15 3.24 9.55
CA ASP A 5 8.13 4.19 10.66
C ASP A 5 9.45 4.17 11.43
N ALA A 6 10.02 2.98 11.67
CA ALA A 6 11.31 2.82 12.34
C ALA A 6 12.47 3.43 11.54
N GLU A 7 12.44 3.29 10.21
CA GLU A 7 13.43 3.86 9.29
C GLU A 7 13.15 5.33 8.92
N GLY A 8 12.09 5.95 9.46
CA GLY A 8 11.73 7.35 9.20
C GLY A 8 11.14 7.65 7.82
N PHE A 9 10.87 6.62 7.01
CA PHE A 9 10.20 6.75 5.71
C PHE A 9 8.69 7.00 5.83
N GLY A 10 8.06 6.53 6.91
CA GLY A 10 6.63 6.70 7.18
C GLY A 10 5.71 5.97 6.20
N ASN A 11 4.53 6.53 5.93
CA ASN A 11 3.60 5.99 4.93
C ASN A 11 4.04 6.33 3.49
N CYS A 12 3.42 5.67 2.51
CA CYS A 12 3.67 5.95 1.09
C CYS A 12 3.50 7.45 0.77
N THR A 13 4.57 8.07 0.24
CA THR A 13 4.62 9.46 -0.22
C THR A 13 4.45 9.59 -1.74
N ASN A 14 4.22 8.47 -2.46
CA ASN A 14 4.19 8.39 -3.92
C ASN A 14 5.49 8.81 -4.61
N THR A 15 6.65 8.48 -4.02
CA THR A 15 7.96 8.63 -4.66
C THR A 15 8.24 7.56 -5.73
N TYR A 16 7.46 6.48 -5.76
CA TYR A 16 7.53 5.38 -6.74
C TYR A 16 8.83 4.56 -6.78
N GLU A 17 9.73 4.74 -5.81
CA GLU A 17 10.95 3.92 -5.67
C GLU A 17 10.63 2.42 -5.57
N CYS A 18 9.53 2.08 -4.87
CA CYS A 18 9.11 0.69 -4.70
C CYS A 18 8.77 -0.02 -6.02
N GLU A 19 8.31 0.69 -7.05
CA GLU A 19 8.08 0.14 -8.39
C GLU A 19 9.39 0.03 -9.16
N ALA A 20 10.25 1.05 -9.08
CA ALA A 20 11.52 1.11 -9.78
C ALA A 20 12.50 -0.02 -9.39
N VAL A 21 12.49 -0.42 -8.11
CA VAL A 21 13.41 -1.45 -7.58
C VAL A 21 12.79 -2.85 -7.46
N CYS A 22 11.50 -3.01 -7.77
CA CYS A 22 10.80 -4.26 -7.51
C CYS A 22 11.33 -5.39 -8.42
N PRO A 23 11.93 -6.48 -7.88
CA PRO A 23 12.40 -7.60 -8.71
C PRO A 23 11.26 -8.40 -9.35
N ALA A 24 10.03 -8.22 -8.86
CA ALA A 24 8.82 -8.85 -9.38
C ALA A 24 8.03 -7.95 -10.32
N GLU A 25 8.57 -6.77 -10.68
CA GLU A 25 7.97 -5.83 -11.64
C GLU A 25 6.53 -5.41 -11.29
N ILE A 26 6.25 -5.29 -9.99
CA ILE A 26 4.92 -4.87 -9.52
C ILE A 26 4.78 -3.36 -9.71
N SER A 27 3.79 -2.94 -10.50
CA SER A 27 3.52 -1.52 -10.69
C SER A 27 2.90 -0.86 -9.45
N ALA A 28 3.19 0.43 -9.23
CA ALA A 28 2.57 1.20 -8.15
C ALA A 28 1.04 1.29 -8.33
N SER A 29 0.56 1.26 -9.57
CA SER A 29 -0.89 1.23 -9.88
C SER A 29 -1.58 -0.01 -9.32
N PHE A 30 -0.90 -1.16 -9.35
CA PHE A 30 -1.39 -2.41 -8.81
C PHE A 30 -1.40 -2.39 -7.28
N ILE A 31 -0.32 -1.88 -6.65
CA ILE A 31 -0.25 -1.68 -5.20
C ILE A 31 -1.38 -0.76 -4.72
N ALA A 32 -1.61 0.36 -5.42
CA ALA A 32 -2.68 1.30 -5.11
C ALA A 32 -4.07 0.64 -5.23
N LYS A 33 -4.28 -0.21 -6.24
CA LYS A 33 -5.52 -1.01 -6.36
C LYS A 33 -5.71 -1.92 -5.16
N LEU A 34 -4.68 -2.66 -4.76
CA LEU A 34 -4.74 -3.57 -3.61
C LEU A 34 -5.11 -2.83 -2.32
N ASN A 35 -4.48 -1.69 -2.06
CA ASN A 35 -4.79 -0.86 -0.90
C ASN A 35 -6.24 -0.37 -0.88
N ARG A 36 -6.79 0.03 -2.03
CA ARG A 36 -8.20 0.44 -2.15
C ARG A 36 -9.16 -0.71 -1.89
N GLU A 37 -8.89 -1.89 -2.44
CA GLU A 37 -9.72 -3.08 -2.22
C GLU A 37 -9.68 -3.53 -0.76
N TYR A 38 -8.51 -3.49 -0.12
CA TYR A 38 -8.38 -3.75 1.31
C TYR A 38 -9.18 -2.75 2.16
N ALA A 39 -9.08 -1.45 1.86
CA ALA A 39 -9.84 -0.43 2.55
C ALA A 39 -11.36 -0.64 2.39
N ARG A 40 -11.82 -0.98 1.18
CA ARG A 40 -13.22 -1.33 0.92
C ARG A 40 -13.67 -2.54 1.71
N ALA A 41 -12.87 -3.61 1.73
CA ALA A 41 -13.17 -4.82 2.49
C ALA A 41 -13.25 -4.53 4.00
N ARG A 42 -12.32 -3.72 4.53
CA ARG A 42 -12.36 -3.26 5.92
C ARG A 42 -13.60 -2.44 6.24
N LEU A 43 -13.96 -1.50 5.36
CA LEU A 43 -15.17 -0.68 5.54
C LEU A 43 -16.42 -1.56 5.56
N ARG A 44 -16.53 -2.50 4.62
CA ARG A 44 -17.61 -3.50 4.57
C ARG A 44 -17.71 -4.33 5.83
N ALA A 45 -16.60 -4.92 6.27
CA ALA A 45 -16.55 -5.68 7.51
C ALA A 45 -16.94 -4.84 8.75
N SER A 46 -16.59 -3.55 8.78
CA SER A 46 -16.98 -2.65 9.86
C SER A 46 -18.42 -2.13 9.77
N ALA A 47 -19.03 -2.17 8.58
CA ALA A 47 -20.38 -1.66 8.31
C ALA A 47 -21.48 -2.73 8.53
N GLY A 48 -21.10 -3.95 8.94
CA GLY A 48 -22.04 -5.00 9.32
C GLY A 48 -22.57 -5.84 8.15
N ASP A 49 -21.71 -6.15 7.18
CA ASP A 49 -21.95 -7.27 6.25
C ASP A 49 -22.03 -8.63 7.00
#